data_AF-A0A8H6B1A4-F1
#
_entry.id   AF-A0A8H6B1A4-F1
#
_cell.length_a   1.000
_cell.length_b   1.000
_cell.length_c   1.000
_cell.angle_alpha   90.00
_cell.angle_beta   90.00
_cell.angle_gamma   90.00
#
_symmetry.space_group_name_H-M   'P 1'
#
loop_
_entity.id
_entity.type
_entity.pdbx_description
1 polymer ?
#
loop_
_entity_poly.entity_id
_entity_poly.type
_entity_poly.pdbx_seq_one_letter_code
_entity_poly.pdbx_strand_id
1 'polypeptide(L)'
;MDHYLGASRIEYVVSRLDSGPSACFYKRYQTAEQMFEALNKLFGNTDRKDAADIAYRRLSQKDNESFPLFWETFQRLSAVLEMTEAMMVQGLCGKLNLRLRKALIEVDLDDIEDLGRVCRIEDGRLRAMQALKDPDEQ
;
A
#
# COMPACT_ATOMS: atom_id res chain seq x y z
N MET A 1 24.62 -17.91 31.93
CA MET A 1 24.53 -16.73 32.83
C MET A 1 23.81 -15.65 32.02
N ASP A 2 22.54 -15.88 31.66
CA ASP A 2 21.83 -15.09 30.63
C ASP A 2 20.45 -14.56 31.07
N HIS A 3 20.03 -14.90 32.30
CA HIS A 3 18.71 -14.53 32.82
C HIS A 3 18.57 -13.01 33.03
N TYR A 4 19.67 -12.30 33.29
CA TYR A 4 19.68 -10.85 33.49
C TYR A 4 19.45 -10.08 32.19
N LEU A 5 20.00 -10.55 31.06
CA LEU A 5 19.85 -9.88 29.76
C LEU A 5 18.41 -10.02 29.22
N GLY A 6 17.76 -11.16 29.48
CA GLY A 6 16.36 -11.39 29.14
C GLY A 6 15.40 -10.53 29.97
N ALA A 7 15.63 -10.40 31.28
CA ALA A 7 14.82 -9.58 32.17
C ALA A 7 14.86 -8.09 31.79
N SER A 8 16.06 -7.54 31.52
CA SER A 8 16.20 -6.14 31.10
C SER A 8 15.52 -5.83 29.76
N ARG A 9 15.47 -6.78 28.83
CA ARG A 9 14.78 -6.61 27.53
C ARG A 9 13.25 -6.63 27.69
N ILE A 10 12.72 -7.44 28.61
CA ILE A 10 11.28 -7.45 28.92
C ILE A 10 10.87 -6.12 29.54
N GLU A 11 11.62 -5.63 30.52
CA GLU A 11 11.34 -4.34 31.17
C GLU A 11 11.35 -3.18 30.16
N TYR A 12 12.29 -3.18 29.22
CA TYR A 12 12.33 -2.21 28.13
C TYR A 12 11.06 -2.24 27.27
N VAL A 13 10.62 -3.42 26.81
CA VAL A 13 9.38 -3.55 26.02
C VAL A 13 8.16 -3.05 26.81
N VAL A 14 8.05 -3.43 28.08
CA VAL A 14 6.94 -3.03 28.95
C VAL A 14 6.89 -1.51 29.13
N SER A 15 8.04 -0.85 29.31
CA SER A 15 8.12 0.62 29.45
C SER A 15 7.65 1.41 28.22
N ARG A 16 7.56 0.76 27.05
CA ARG A 16 7.17 1.37 25.78
C ARG A 16 5.70 1.12 25.43
N LEU A 17 5.02 0.22 26.15
CA LEU A 17 3.59 -0.01 25.98
C LEU A 17 2.83 1.03 26.82
N ASP A 18 2.08 1.90 26.15
CA ASP A 18 1.28 2.93 26.82
C ASP A 18 0.33 2.29 27.84
N SER A 19 0.05 3.01 28.94
CA SER A 19 -0.57 2.52 30.19
C SER A 19 -2.06 2.14 30.11
N GLY A 20 -2.49 1.55 28.99
CA GLY A 20 -3.80 0.95 28.77
C GLY A 20 -3.89 -0.51 29.24
N PRO A 21 -4.77 -1.36 28.64
CA PRO A 21 -5.04 -2.76 29.05
C PRO A 21 -3.79 -3.69 29.11
N SER A 22 -2.64 -3.17 28.71
CA SER A 22 -1.27 -3.66 28.71
C SER A 22 -0.72 -4.16 30.06
N ALA A 23 -1.32 -3.78 31.20
CA ALA A 23 -0.77 -4.04 32.55
C ALA A 23 -0.58 -5.53 32.93
N CYS A 24 -1.17 -6.46 32.17
CA CYS A 24 -1.05 -7.91 32.37
C CYS A 24 -0.49 -8.66 31.16
N PHE A 25 -0.17 -7.97 30.06
CA PHE A 25 0.25 -8.61 28.81
C PHE A 25 1.59 -9.35 28.96
N TYR A 26 2.54 -8.75 29.69
CA TYR A 26 3.88 -9.31 29.92
C TYR A 26 3.87 -10.54 30.84
N LYS A 27 2.86 -10.72 31.69
CA LYS A 27 2.78 -11.87 32.62
C LYS A 27 2.52 -13.20 31.90
N ARG A 28 2.12 -13.16 30.63
CA ARG A 28 1.83 -14.35 29.80
C ARG A 28 3.04 -14.86 29.00
N TYR A 29 4.14 -14.10 28.97
CA TYR A 29 5.29 -14.42 28.12
C TYR A 29 6.57 -14.42 28.95
N GLN A 30 7.40 -15.44 28.74
CA GLN A 30 8.63 -15.66 29.53
C GLN A 30 9.84 -14.94 28.95
N THR A 31 9.76 -14.51 27.68
CA THR A 31 10.86 -13.85 26.96
C THR A 31 10.36 -12.64 26.17
N ALA A 32 11.26 -11.69 25.90
CA ALA A 32 10.96 -10.51 25.10
C ALA A 32 10.58 -10.89 23.65
N GLU A 33 11.19 -11.94 23.10
CA GLU A 33 10.92 -12.48 21.77
C GLU A 33 9.47 -12.97 21.65
N GLN A 34 8.98 -13.69 22.65
CA GLN A 34 7.57 -14.11 22.71
C GLN A 34 6.62 -12.91 22.82
N MET A 35 7.00 -11.86 23.55
CA MET A 35 6.23 -10.63 23.62
C MET A 35 6.19 -9.92 22.27
N PHE A 36 7.33 -9.78 21.59
CA PHE A 36 7.39 -9.20 20.25
C PHE A 36 6.60 -10.00 19.23
N GLU A 37 6.68 -11.33 19.26
CA GLU A 37 5.90 -12.19 18.37
C GLU A 37 4.39 -12.05 18.64
N ALA A 38 3.99 -11.99 19.90
CA ALA A 38 2.59 -11.80 20.29
C ALA A 38 2.07 -10.41 19.90
N LEU A 39 2.86 -9.35 20.13
CA LEU A 39 2.53 -7.99 19.71
C LEU A 39 2.46 -7.88 18.18
N ASN A 40 3.38 -8.53 17.46
CA ASN A 40 3.36 -8.58 16.00
C ASN A 40 2.14 -9.37 15.48
N LYS A 41 1.70 -10.43 16.18
CA LYS A 41 0.46 -11.15 15.90
C LYS A 41 -0.80 -10.33 16.18
N LEU A 42 -0.79 -9.51 17.23
CA LEU A 42 -1.94 -8.70 17.65
C LEU A 42 -2.10 -7.42 16.82
N PHE A 43 -0.99 -6.74 16.52
CA PHE A 43 -0.99 -5.39 15.94
C PHE A 43 -0.20 -5.29 14.64
N GLY A 44 0.71 -6.23 14.36
CA GLY A 44 1.69 -6.07 13.28
C GLY A 44 1.12 -6.22 11.87
N ASN A 45 0.03 -6.98 11.69
CA ASN A 45 -0.50 -7.30 10.36
C ASN A 45 -1.94 -6.81 10.13
N THR A 46 -2.80 -6.86 11.16
CA THR A 46 -4.22 -6.49 11.05
C THR A 46 -4.38 -5.00 10.78
N ASP A 47 -3.78 -4.14 11.59
CA ASP A 47 -3.91 -2.67 11.44
C ASP A 47 -3.33 -2.20 10.09
N ARG A 48 -2.26 -2.84 9.61
CA ARG A 48 -1.62 -2.49 8.34
C ARG A 48 -2.45 -2.92 7.14
N LYS A 49 -3.00 -4.15 7.14
CA LYS A 49 -3.87 -4.64 6.07
C LYS A 49 -5.19 -3.88 6.05
N ASP A 50 -5.78 -3.59 7.21
CA ASP A 50 -7.02 -2.82 7.31
C ASP A 50 -6.84 -1.38 6.81
N ALA A 51 -5.76 -0.71 7.22
CA ALA A 51 -5.44 0.62 6.71
C ALA A 51 -5.16 0.61 5.20
N ALA A 52 -4.46 -0.42 4.70
CA ALA A 52 -4.21 -0.58 3.28
C ALA A 52 -5.50 -0.85 2.48
N ASP A 53 -6.43 -1.64 3.02
CA ASP A 53 -7.73 -1.90 2.39
C ASP A 53 -8.57 -0.63 2.31
N ILE A 54 -8.65 0.15 3.41
CA ILE A 54 -9.34 1.44 3.42
C ILE A 54 -8.72 2.40 2.41
N ALA A 55 -7.39 2.50 2.38
CA ALA A 55 -6.67 3.34 1.42
C ALA A 55 -6.91 2.87 -0.02
N TYR A 56 -6.85 1.56 -0.27
CA TYR A 56 -7.06 0.97 -1.59
C TYR A 56 -8.47 1.20 -2.09
N ARG A 57 -9.51 1.03 -1.27
CA ARG A 57 -10.90 1.32 -1.65
C ARG A 57 -11.10 2.78 -2.08
N ARG A 58 -10.40 3.71 -1.43
CA ARG A 58 -10.44 5.15 -1.75
C ARG A 58 -9.51 5.56 -2.89
N LEU A 59 -8.57 4.69 -3.26
CA LEU A 59 -7.61 4.98 -4.32
C LEU A 59 -8.34 5.05 -5.67
N SER A 60 -8.21 6.21 -6.32
CA SER A 60 -8.56 6.44 -7.71
C SER A 60 -7.55 7.45 -8.26
N GLN A 61 -7.10 7.26 -9.50
CA GLN A 61 -6.22 8.21 -10.16
C GLN A 61 -6.95 9.54 -10.33
N LYS A 62 -6.35 10.62 -9.84
CA LYS A 62 -6.92 11.97 -10.05
C LYS A 62 -6.68 12.43 -11.48
N ASP A 63 -7.51 13.35 -11.98
CA ASP A 63 -7.40 13.83 -13.36
C ASP A 63 -6.05 14.50 -13.69
N ASN A 64 -5.45 15.19 -12.71
CA ASN A 64 -4.16 15.85 -12.88
C ASN A 64 -2.96 14.99 -12.43
N GLU A 65 -3.21 13.84 -11.80
CA GLU A 65 -2.16 12.96 -11.25
C GLU A 65 -1.52 12.11 -12.35
N SER A 66 -0.18 12.09 -12.38
CA SER A 66 0.57 11.30 -13.35
C SER A 66 0.41 9.82 -13.06
N PHE A 67 0.32 9.02 -14.12
CA PHE A 67 0.17 7.57 -13.97
C PHE A 67 1.30 6.96 -13.12
N PRO A 68 2.60 7.32 -13.28
CA PRO A 68 3.67 6.76 -12.44
C PRO A 68 3.47 6.98 -10.93
N LEU A 69 2.97 8.14 -10.52
CA LEU A 69 2.73 8.44 -9.09
C LEU A 69 1.57 7.62 -8.52
N PHE A 70 0.47 7.55 -9.27
CA PHE A 70 -0.65 6.69 -8.94
C PHE A 70 -0.22 5.21 -8.88
N TRP A 71 0.57 4.79 -9.87
CA TRP A 71 1.04 3.41 -10.04
C TRP A 71 1.88 2.92 -8.85
N GLU A 72 2.80 3.75 -8.37
CA GLU A 72 3.61 3.45 -7.18
C GLU A 72 2.72 3.19 -5.95
N THR A 73 1.71 4.05 -5.74
CA THR A 73 0.77 3.91 -4.63
C THR A 73 -0.09 2.65 -4.78
N PHE A 74 -0.56 2.38 -6.00
CA PHE A 74 -1.32 1.17 -6.34
C PHE A 74 -0.52 -0.09 -6.03
N GLN A 75 0.70 -0.22 -6.58
CA GLN A 75 1.57 -1.39 -6.36
C GLN A 75 1.88 -1.61 -4.88
N ARG A 76 2.18 -0.53 -4.14
CA ARG A 76 2.46 -0.62 -2.70
C ARG A 76 1.27 -1.17 -1.92
N LEU A 77 0.05 -0.70 -2.20
CA LEU A 77 -1.16 -1.17 -1.53
C LEU A 77 -1.51 -2.60 -1.94
N SER A 78 -1.40 -2.94 -3.22
CA SER A 78 -1.62 -4.30 -3.71
C SER A 78 -0.68 -5.32 -3.09
N ALA A 79 0.59 -4.95 -2.88
CA ALA A 79 1.57 -5.80 -2.21
C ALA A 79 1.21 -6.05 -0.73
N VAL A 80 0.76 -5.02 0.00
CA VAL A 80 0.32 -5.17 1.40
C VAL A 80 -0.93 -6.03 1.50
N LEU A 81 -1.82 -5.91 0.52
CA LEU A 81 -3.05 -6.68 0.44
C LEU A 81 -2.87 -8.08 -0.18
N GLU A 82 -1.64 -8.45 -0.57
CA GLU A 82 -1.31 -9.73 -1.19
C GLU A 82 -2.22 -10.04 -2.39
N MET A 83 -2.51 -9.01 -3.19
CA MET A 83 -3.41 -9.15 -4.34
C MET A 83 -2.81 -10.07 -5.41
N THR A 84 -3.66 -10.90 -6.00
CA THR A 84 -3.29 -11.65 -7.20
C THR A 84 -3.21 -10.72 -8.41
N GLU A 85 -2.49 -11.13 -9.44
CA GLU A 85 -2.37 -10.39 -10.70
C GLU A 85 -3.73 -10.06 -11.31
N ALA A 86 -4.64 -11.05 -11.39
CA ALA A 86 -5.99 -10.84 -11.89
C ALA A 86 -6.76 -9.75 -11.10
N MET A 87 -6.62 -9.74 -9.76
CA MET A 87 -7.21 -8.69 -8.93
C MET A 87 -6.56 -7.32 -9.18
N MET A 88 -5.25 -7.28 -9.45
CA MET A 88 -4.55 -6.05 -9.78
C MET A 88 -4.96 -5.51 -11.14
N VAL A 89 -5.11 -6.36 -12.16
CA VAL A 89 -5.57 -5.96 -13.51
C VAL A 89 -6.97 -5.36 -13.42
N GLN A 90 -7.92 -6.08 -12.82
CA GLN A 90 -9.29 -5.59 -12.63
C GLN A 90 -9.32 -4.30 -11.77
N GLY A 91 -8.53 -4.28 -10.71
CA GLY A 91 -8.40 -3.16 -9.79
C GLY A 91 -7.86 -1.91 -10.46
N LEU A 92 -6.84 -2.06 -11.30
CA LEU A 92 -6.20 -0.98 -12.04
C LEU A 92 -7.22 -0.33 -12.99
N CYS A 93 -7.85 -1.11 -13.86
CA CYS A 93 -8.86 -0.63 -14.82
C CYS A 93 -9.98 0.16 -14.13
N GLY A 94 -10.45 -0.29 -12.96
CA GLY A 94 -11.48 0.38 -12.17
C GLY A 94 -11.05 1.68 -11.50
N LYS A 95 -9.75 1.92 -11.35
CA LYS A 95 -9.18 3.06 -10.60
C LYS A 95 -8.53 4.13 -11.48
N LEU A 96 -8.24 3.83 -12.74
CA LEU A 96 -7.75 4.83 -13.70
C LEU A 96 -8.74 5.97 -13.90
N ASN A 97 -8.22 7.16 -14.18
CA ASN A 97 -9.04 8.30 -14.56
C ASN A 97 -9.70 8.07 -15.92
N LEU A 98 -10.76 8.83 -16.22
CA LEU A 98 -11.58 8.59 -17.41
C LEU A 98 -10.79 8.74 -18.72
N ARG A 99 -9.82 9.67 -18.76
CA ARG A 99 -9.03 9.96 -19.96
C ARG A 99 -8.16 8.76 -20.34
N LEU A 100 -7.43 8.23 -19.35
CA LEU A 100 -6.57 7.08 -19.55
C LEU A 100 -7.39 5.81 -19.77
N ARG A 101 -8.50 5.62 -19.04
CA ARG A 101 -9.43 4.49 -19.27
C ARG A 101 -9.96 4.46 -20.71
N LYS A 102 -10.30 5.62 -21.29
CA LYS A 102 -10.74 5.71 -22.69
C LYS A 102 -9.65 5.33 -23.69
N ALA A 103 -8.39 5.68 -23.40
CA ALA A 103 -7.27 5.32 -24.26
C ALA A 103 -6.96 3.80 -24.26
N LEU A 104 -7.48 3.07 -23.27
CA LEU A 104 -7.23 1.64 -23.07
C LEU A 104 -8.41 0.74 -23.47
N ILE A 105 -9.49 1.28 -24.05
CA ILE A 105 -10.71 0.51 -24.36
C ILE A 105 -10.46 -0.68 -25.29
N GLU A 106 -9.48 -0.57 -26.19
CA GLU A 106 -9.16 -1.60 -27.19
C GLU A 106 -7.97 -2.49 -26.78
N VAL A 107 -7.47 -2.31 -25.56
CA VAL A 107 -6.27 -2.98 -25.07
C VAL A 107 -6.68 -4.13 -24.16
N ASP A 108 -6.60 -5.35 -24.70
CA ASP A 108 -6.84 -6.57 -23.93
C ASP A 108 -5.52 -7.02 -23.29
N LEU A 109 -5.37 -6.79 -21.98
CA LEU A 109 -4.15 -7.13 -21.25
C LEU A 109 -4.51 -7.85 -19.95
N ASP A 110 -4.15 -9.13 -19.92
CA ASP A 110 -4.27 -10.00 -18.75
C ASP A 110 -3.04 -9.95 -17.82
N ASP A 111 -1.99 -9.25 -18.24
CA ASP A 111 -0.71 -9.10 -17.51
C ASP A 111 -0.60 -7.69 -16.90
N ILE A 112 -0.24 -7.64 -15.62
CA ILE A 112 -0.21 -6.39 -14.87
C ILE A 112 0.98 -5.49 -15.23
N GLU A 113 2.11 -6.07 -15.63
CA GLU A 113 3.30 -5.31 -16.02
C GLU A 113 3.09 -4.66 -17.37
N ASP A 114 2.54 -5.39 -18.34
CA ASP A 114 2.21 -4.87 -19.66
C ASP A 114 1.11 -3.82 -19.58
N LEU A 115 0.07 -4.04 -18.77
CA LEU A 115 -0.96 -3.03 -18.54
C LEU A 115 -0.37 -1.76 -17.92
N GLY A 116 0.51 -1.90 -16.92
CA GLY A 116 1.24 -0.77 -16.34
C GLY A 116 2.12 -0.03 -17.34
N ARG A 117 2.79 -0.76 -18.25
CA ARG A 117 3.61 -0.19 -19.32
C ARG A 117 2.77 0.62 -20.31
N VAL A 118 1.66 0.05 -20.80
CA VAL A 118 0.77 0.74 -21.76
C VAL A 118 0.15 1.97 -21.12
N CYS A 119 -0.31 1.88 -19.87
CA CYS A 119 -0.82 3.02 -19.12
C CYS A 119 0.20 4.18 -19.05
N ARG A 120 1.48 3.88 -18.83
CA ARG A 120 2.55 4.88 -18.77
C ARG A 120 2.76 5.57 -20.12
N ILE A 121 2.74 4.81 -21.21
CA ILE A 121 2.90 5.34 -22.57
C ILE A 121 1.73 6.27 -22.91
N GLU A 122 0.50 5.81 -22.66
CA GLU A 122 -0.71 6.59 -22.96
C GLU A 122 -0.85 7.85 -22.08
N ASP A 123 -0.52 7.78 -20.78
CA ASP A 123 -0.49 8.97 -19.91
C ASP A 123 0.50 10.01 -20.43
N GLY A 124 1.70 9.59 -20.84
CA GLY A 124 2.69 10.48 -21.44
C GLY A 124 2.18 11.14 -22.73
N ARG A 125 1.57 10.35 -23.62
CA ARG A 125 0.99 10.85 -24.88
C ARG A 125 -0.13 11.86 -24.63
N LEU A 126 -1.05 11.56 -23.72
CA LEU A 126 -2.18 12.43 -23.38
C LEU A 126 -1.72 13.76 -22.78
N ARG A 127 -0.70 13.73 -21.91
CA ARG A 127 -0.13 14.94 -21.31
C ARG A 127 0.60 15.81 -22.33
N ALA A 128 1.35 15.22 -23.24
CA ALA A 128 2.00 15.95 -24.33
C ALA A 128 0.97 16.62 -25.25
N MET A 129 -0.12 15.93 -25.59
CA MET A 129 -1.21 16.50 -26.38
C MET A 129 -1.92 17.68 -25.70
N GLN A 130 -2.03 17.64 -24.37
CA GLN A 130 -2.62 18.74 -23.61
C GLN A 130 -1.68 19.95 -23.57
N ALA A 131 -0.38 19.74 -23.35
CA ALA A 131 0.61 20.82 -23.39
C ALA A 131 0.72 21.52 -24.76
N LEU A 132 0.46 20.79 -25.85
CA LEU A 132 0.41 21.34 -27.21
C LEU A 132 -0.89 22.13 -27.51
N LYS A 133 -1.94 21.97 -26.70
CA LYS A 133 -3.23 22.69 -26.86
C LYS A 133 -3.30 23.98 -26.04
N ASP A 134 -2.40 24.18 -25.09
CA ASP A 134 -2.33 25.38 -24.25
C ASP A 134 -1.15 26.35 -24.62
N PRO A 135 -0.85 26.66 -25.91
CA PRO A 135 0.24 27.59 -26.21
C PRO A 135 -0.11 29.09 -26.07
N ASP A 136 -1.36 29.46 -25.77
CA ASP A 136 -1.86 30.86 -25.83
C ASP A 136 -2.08 31.55 -24.46
N GLU A 137 -1.47 31.07 -23.36
CA GLU A 137 -1.46 31.79 -22.07
C GLU A 137 -0.04 32.09 -21.56
N GLN A 138 0.78 32.78 -22.37
CA GLN A 138 1.97 33.51 -21.90
C GLN A 138 2.02 34.93 -22.44
#